data_AF-A0A960H1H9-F1
#
_entry.id   AF-A0A960H1H9-F1
#
_cell.length_a   1.000
_cell.length_b   1.000
_cell.length_c   1.000
_cell.angle_alpha   90.00
_cell.angle_beta   90.00
_cell.angle_gamma   90.00
#
_symmetry.space_group_name_H-M   'P 1'
#
loop_
_entity.id
_entity.type
_entity.pdbx_description
1 polymer ?
#
loop_
_entity_poly.entity_id
_entity_poly.type
_entity_poly.pdbx_seq_one_letter_code
_entity_poly.pdbx_strand_id
1 'polypeptide(L)' 'GGELQGMTKNLAESRNEAMNRLMSEAAGRGGNAIIAMRFDTTELGDVWTEICAYGTAVQAVPVTDAAKYTAQQLGYGAT' A
#
# COMPACT_ATOMS: atom_id res chain seq x y z
N GLY A 1 -19.18 -18.21 21.20
CA GLY A 1 -17.94 -18.12 20.40
C GLY A 1 -18.30 -17.86 18.96
N GLY A 2 -18.71 -16.63 18.66
CA GLY A 2 -19.29 -16.24 17.37
C GLY A 2 -18.79 -14.87 16.91
N GLU A 3 -17.56 -14.51 17.29
CA GLU A 3 -16.92 -13.28 16.83
C GLU A 3 -15.71 -13.65 15.98
N LEU A 4 -15.46 -12.81 14.96
CA LEU A 4 -14.17 -12.54 14.29
C LEU A 4 -14.06 -12.83 12.79
N GLN A 5 -14.94 -13.56 12.11
CA GLN A 5 -14.80 -13.65 10.64
C GLN A 5 -15.23 -12.35 9.92
N GLY A 6 -16.39 -11.78 10.29
CA GLY A 6 -16.86 -10.51 9.71
C GLY A 6 -15.97 -9.31 10.09
N MET A 7 -15.49 -9.27 11.33
CA MET A 7 -14.62 -8.20 11.82
C MET A 7 -13.25 -8.20 11.11
N THR A 8 -12.68 -9.39 10.88
CA THR A 8 -11.43 -9.55 10.14
C THR A 8 -11.57 -9.14 8.69
N LYS A 9 -12.72 -9.45 8.06
CA LYS A 9 -13.03 -9.02 6.69
C LYS A 9 -13.12 -7.50 6.59
N ASN A 10 -13.87 -6.86 7.49
CA ASN A 10 -14.02 -5.40 7.52
C ASN A 10 -12.66 -4.71 7.71
N LEU A 11 -11.82 -5.22 8.62
CA LEU A 11 -10.48 -4.67 8.84
C LEU A 11 -9.58 -4.79 7.60
N ALA A 12 -9.66 -5.91 6.88
CA ALA A 12 -8.92 -6.11 5.64
C ALA A 12 -9.42 -5.16 4.54
N GLU A 13 -10.73 -4.96 4.42
CA GLU A 13 -11.32 -4.01 3.48
C GLU A 13 -10.88 -2.57 3.78
N SER A 14 -10.94 -2.13 5.05
CA SER A 14 -10.48 -0.79 5.44
C SER A 14 -8.98 -0.57 5.17
N ARG A 15 -8.13 -1.58 5.39
CA ARG A 15 -6.70 -1.50 5.03
C ARG A 15 -6.50 -1.37 3.52
N ASN A 16 -7.25 -2.13 2.72
CA ASN A 16 -7.19 -2.05 1.27
C ASN A 16 -7.61 -0.68 0.76
N GLU A 17 -8.67 -0.10 1.33
CA GLU A 17 -9.09 1.27 1.01
C GLU A 17 -8.01 2.31 1.34
N ALA A 18 -7.39 2.23 2.51
CA ALA A 18 -6.29 3.11 2.90
C ALA A 18 -5.08 2.97 1.95
N MET A 19 -4.71 1.74 1.59
CA MET A 19 -3.63 1.50 0.61
C MET A 19 -3.97 2.03 -0.77
N ASN A 20 -5.20 1.86 -1.25
CA ASN A 20 -5.62 2.37 -2.55
C ASN A 20 -5.49 3.89 -2.63
N ARG A 21 -5.86 4.60 -1.57
CA ARG A 21 -5.67 6.06 -1.47
C ARG A 21 -4.18 6.43 -1.50
N LEU A 22 -3.34 5.74 -0.72
CA LEU A 22 -1.89 5.95 -0.72
C LEU A 22 -1.27 5.71 -2.11
N MET A 23 -1.67 4.64 -2.80
CA MET A 23 -1.20 4.33 -4.15
C MET A 23 -1.63 5.38 -5.17
N SER A 24 -2.87 5.86 -5.10
CA SER A 24 -3.36 6.95 -5.97
C SER A 24 -2.57 8.24 -5.76
N GLU A 25 -2.28 8.60 -4.51
CA GLU A 25 -1.45 9.77 -4.19
C GLU A 25 0.00 9.61 -4.66
N ALA A 26 0.59 8.42 -4.49
CA ALA A 26 1.94 8.13 -4.96
C ALA A 26 2.04 8.23 -6.49
N ALA A 27 1.07 7.65 -7.21
CA ALA A 27 0.99 7.72 -8.66
C ALA A 27 0.77 9.16 -9.16
N GLY A 28 -0.11 9.93 -8.50
CA GLY A 28 -0.34 11.34 -8.82
C GLY A 28 0.90 12.23 -8.65
N ARG A 29 1.88 11.78 -7.88
CA ARG A 29 3.19 12.44 -7.67
C ARG A 29 4.29 11.91 -8.60
N GLY A 30 3.97 11.03 -9.53
CA GLY A 30 4.94 10.40 -10.44
C GLY A 30 5.71 9.22 -9.82
N GLY A 31 5.31 8.74 -8.65
CA GLY A 31 5.89 7.55 -8.03
C GLY A 31 5.40 6.27 -8.70
N ASN A 32 6.31 5.33 -8.93
CA ASN A 32 5.99 3.97 -9.40
C ASN A 32 6.13 2.92 -8.29
N ALA A 33 6.57 3.33 -7.11
CA ALA A 33 6.68 2.49 -5.92
C ALA A 33 6.52 3.33 -4.64
N ILE A 34 6.17 2.65 -3.54
CA ILE A 34 6.13 3.23 -2.19
C ILE A 34 7.11 2.45 -1.32
N ILE A 35 8.10 3.15 -0.74
CA ILE A 35 9.05 2.56 0.20
C ILE A 35 8.73 2.97 1.63
N ALA A 36 9.24 2.18 2.57
CA ALA A 36 8.99 2.36 4.01
C ALA A 36 7.49 2.46 4.35
N MET A 37 6.63 1.70 3.64
CA MET A 37 5.20 1.70 3.87
C MET A 37 4.87 1.15 5.26
N ARG A 38 3.97 1.82 5.97
CA ARG A 38 3.47 1.44 7.30
C ARG A 38 1.97 1.72 7.41
N PHE A 39 1.33 0.99 8.32
CA PHE A 39 0.02 1.34 8.84
C PHE A 39 0.17 1.87 10.26
N ASP A 40 -0.46 2.99 10.54
CA ASP A 40 -0.76 3.41 11.91
C ASP A 40 -2.25 3.19 12.14
N THR A 41 -2.58 2.76 13.36
CA THR A 41 -3.96 2.52 13.77
C THR A 41 -4.18 3.25 15.08
N THR A 42 -5.24 4.07 15.13
CA THR A 42 -5.61 4.83 16.32
C THR A 42 -7.04 4.47 16.69
N GLU A 43 -7.26 4.05 17.93
CA GLU A 43 -8.60 3.85 18.47
C GLU A 43 -9.10 5.19 19.02
N LEU A 44 -10.22 5.66 18.49
CA LEU A 44 -10.88 6.88 18.92
C LEU A 44 -12.11 6.49 19.75
N GLY A 45 -11.88 6.29 21.05
CA GLY A 45 -12.89 5.75 21.97
C GLY A 45 -13.27 4.29 21.66
N ASP A 46 -14.40 3.82 22.19
CA ASP A 46 -14.76 2.39 22.13
C ASP A 46 -15.33 1.91 20.79
N VAL A 47 -15.60 2.82 19.84
CA VAL A 47 -16.45 2.51 18.67
C VAL A 47 -15.76 2.81 17.33
N TRP A 48 -14.64 3.54 17.33
CA TRP A 48 -14.03 4.00 16.08
C TRP A 48 -12.55 3.67 16.03
N THR A 49 -12.12 3.06 14.93
CA THR A 49 -10.72 2.74 14.66
C THR A 49 -10.31 3.42 13.37
N GLU A 50 -9.36 4.34 13.46
CA GLU A 50 -8.73 4.96 12.31
C GLU A 50 -7.60 4.07 11.80
N ILE A 51 -7.48 3.94 10.48
CA ILE A 51 -6.37 3.25 9.82
C ILE A 51 -5.73 4.21 8.82
N CYS A 52 -4.48 4.56 9.05
CA CYS A 52 -3.70 5.40 8.16
C CYS A 52 -2.62 4.57 7.47
N ALA A 53 -2.57 4.61 6.14
CA ALA A 53 -1.48 4.06 5.35
C ALA A 53 -0.55 5.19 4.89
N TYR A 54 0.75 5.07 5.13
CA TYR A 54 1.74 6.07 4.72
C TYR A 54 3.05 5.41 4.29
N GLY A 55 3.86 6.18 3.57
CA GLY A 55 5.16 5.77 3.04
C GLY A 55 5.76 6.86 2.16
N THR A 56 6.87 6.55 1.49
CA THR A 56 7.54 7.50 0.58
C THR A 56 7.34 7.06 -0.86
N ALA A 57 6.70 7.90 -1.68
CA ALA A 57 6.61 7.69 -3.11
C ALA A 57 7.98 7.89 -3.77
N VAL A 58 8.39 6.95 -4.63
CA VAL A 58 9.67 7.00 -5.34
C VAL A 58 9.50 6.58 -6.80
N GLN A 59 10.48 6.94 -7.63
CA GLN A 59 10.68 6.35 -8.95
C GLN A 59 11.80 5.32 -8.86
N ALA A 60 11.43 4.04 -8.76
CA ALA A 60 12.36 2.93 -8.77
C ALA A 60 12.82 2.62 -10.19
N VAL A 61 14.15 2.58 -10.40
CA VAL A 61 14.78 2.26 -11.68
C VAL A 61 15.70 1.04 -11.48
N PRO A 62 15.52 -0.05 -12.24
CA PRO A 62 16.40 -1.22 -12.14
C PRO A 62 17.80 -0.90 -12.68
N VAL A 63 18.84 -1.23 -11.91
CA VAL A 63 20.23 -0.85 -12.24
C VAL A 63 21.05 -1.98 -12.85
N THR A 64 20.83 -3.25 -12.45
CA THR A 64 21.55 -4.40 -13.00
C THR A 64 20.83 -5.01 -14.19
N ASP A 65 21.54 -5.71 -15.07
CA ASP A 65 20.92 -6.34 -16.25
C ASP A 65 19.94 -7.46 -15.86
N ALA A 66 20.23 -8.19 -14.79
CA ALA A 66 19.28 -9.13 -14.21
C ALA A 66 17.99 -8.42 -13.72
N ALA A 67 18.14 -7.28 -13.02
CA ALA A 67 16.99 -6.52 -12.54
C ALA A 67 16.15 -5.93 -13.69
N LYS A 68 16.80 -5.46 -14.77
CA LYS A 68 16.10 -4.98 -15.97
C LYS A 68 15.33 -6.11 -16.65
N TYR A 69 15.94 -7.28 -16.79
CA TYR A 69 15.28 -8.46 -17.36
C TYR A 69 14.05 -8.87 -16.55
N THR A 70 14.18 -8.95 -15.22
CA THR A 70 13.05 -9.25 -14.34
C THR A 70 11.97 -8.18 -14.40
N ALA A 71 12.33 -6.89 -14.42
CA ALA A 71 11.38 -5.80 -14.53
C ALA A 71 10.55 -5.93 -15.82
N GLN A 72 11.19 -6.20 -16.96
CA GLN A 72 10.51 -6.42 -18.25
C GLN A 72 9.54 -7.61 -18.20
N GLN A 73 9.95 -8.75 -17.64
CA GLN A 73 9.09 -9.93 -17.51
C GLN A 73 7.84 -9.67 -16.67
N LEU A 74 7.97 -8.84 -15.63
CA LEU A 74 6.89 -8.50 -14.71
C LEU A 74 6.08 -7.27 -15.17
N GLY A 75 6.43 -6.66 -16.31
CA GLY A 75 5.77 -5.46 -16.82
C GLY A 75 6.12 -4.17 -16.07
N TYR A 76 7.17 -4.17 -15.26
CA TYR A 76 7.69 -2.99 -14.57
C TYR A 76 8.73 -2.27 -15.45
N GLY A 77 8.66 -0.93 -15.53
CA GLY A 77 9.60 -0.10 -16.28
C GLY A 77 9.08 0.49 -17.60
N ALA A 78 7.78 0.39 -17.87
CA ALA A 78 7.11 1.10 -18.96
C ALA A 78 6.45 2.39 -18.43
N THR A 79 7.25 3.43 -18.20
CA THR A 79 6.81 4.83 -18.08
C THR A 79 7.93 5.74 -18.52
#